data_AF-A0A3Y9C7B0-F1
#
_entry.id   AF-A0A3Y9C7B0-F1
#
_cell.length_a   1.000
_cell.length_b   1.000
_cell.length_c   1.000
_cell.angle_alpha   90.00
_cell.angle_beta   90.00
_cell.angle_gamma   90.00
#
_symmetry.space_group_name_H-M   'P 1'
#
loop_
_entity.id
_entity.type
_entity.pdbx_description
1 polymer ?
#
loop_
_entity_poly.entity_id
_entity_poly.type
_entity_poly.pdbx_seq_one_letter_code
_entity_poly.pdbx_strand_id
1 'polypeptide(L)'
;MPDITGPQQEHRDILRDCLSLLPPQAAERILTHLQQTISYEPVIGIMGKTGAGKSSLCNALFRQPVCLTHDLTACTREPQRITLT
;
A
#
# COMPACT_ATOMS: atom_id res chain seq x y z
N MET A 1 14.64 -16.70 -14.36
CA MET A 1 13.76 -16.98 -13.20
C MET A 1 14.65 -17.16 -11.99
N PRO A 2 14.52 -16.26 -11.01
CA PRO A 2 13.68 -16.59 -9.88
C PRO A 2 12.50 -15.63 -9.74
N ASP A 3 11.47 -16.19 -9.11
CA ASP A 3 10.12 -15.69 -8.93
C ASP A 3 10.08 -14.45 -8.00
N ILE A 4 9.35 -13.42 -8.44
CA ILE A 4 9.19 -12.12 -7.78
C ILE A 4 8.00 -12.10 -6.81
N THR A 5 7.66 -13.25 -6.22
CA THR A 5 6.57 -13.35 -5.26
C THR A 5 7.04 -12.78 -3.91
N GLY A 6 6.71 -11.51 -3.69
CA GLY A 6 7.14 -10.72 -2.54
C GLY A 6 6.59 -11.19 -1.18
N PRO A 7 6.97 -10.52 -0.07
CA PRO A 7 6.61 -10.88 1.32
C PRO A 7 5.10 -10.85 1.64
N GLN A 8 4.25 -10.56 0.66
CA GLN A 8 2.80 -10.62 0.78
C GLN A 8 2.24 -12.04 0.60
N GLN A 9 3.02 -12.98 0.07
CA GLN A 9 2.58 -14.36 -0.10
C GLN A 9 2.62 -15.13 1.22
N GLU A 10 3.73 -15.06 1.97
CA GLU A 10 3.91 -15.75 3.26
C GLU A 10 2.79 -15.46 4.27
N HIS A 11 2.37 -14.19 4.42
CA HIS A 11 1.32 -13.82 5.38
C HIS A 11 -0.07 -14.34 4.96
N ARG A 12 -0.34 -14.42 3.66
CA ARG A 12 -1.61 -14.99 3.16
C ARG A 12 -1.64 -16.50 3.33
N ASP A 13 -0.48 -17.14 3.28
CA ASP A 13 -0.33 -18.58 3.43
C ASP A 13 -0.62 -18.99 4.89
N ILE A 14 -0.11 -18.27 5.90
CA ILE A 14 -0.42 -18.54 7.32
C ILE A 14 -1.93 -18.48 7.61
N LEU A 15 -2.60 -17.43 7.13
CA LEU A 15 -4.05 -17.28 7.35
C LEU A 15 -4.83 -18.42 6.69
N ARG A 16 -4.43 -18.84 5.49
CA ARG A 16 -5.06 -19.97 4.79
C ARG A 16 -4.81 -21.29 5.49
N ASP A 17 -3.59 -21.50 5.99
CA ASP A 17 -3.23 -22.68 6.75
C ASP A 17 -4.04 -22.78 8.04
N CYS A 18 -4.21 -21.68 8.78
CA CYS A 18 -5.08 -21.62 9.95
C CYS A 18 -6.55 -21.94 9.62
N LEU A 19 -7.05 -21.44 8.48
CA LEU A 19 -8.43 -21.64 8.07
C LEU A 19 -8.70 -23.03 7.46
N SER A 20 -7.65 -23.74 7.03
CA SER A 20 -7.75 -25.12 6.50
C SER A 20 -8.18 -26.15 7.55
N LEU A 21 -8.03 -25.82 8.84
CA LEU A 21 -8.49 -26.64 9.97
C LEU A 21 -10.01 -26.54 10.21
N LEU A 22 -10.69 -25.62 9.53
CA LEU A 22 -12.13 -25.40 9.66
C LEU A 22 -12.89 -26.04 8.49
N PRO A 23 -14.19 -26.36 8.68
CA PRO A 23 -15.06 -26.75 7.57
C PRO A 23 -15.04 -25.67 6.47
N PRO A 24 -15.07 -26.05 5.17
CA PRO A 24 -14.88 -25.11 4.07
C PRO A 24 -15.90 -23.95 4.09
N GLN A 25 -17.14 -24.23 4.47
CA GLN A 25 -18.19 -23.21 4.61
C GLN A 25 -17.88 -22.18 5.71
N ALA A 26 -17.24 -22.59 6.82
CA ALA A 26 -16.86 -21.68 7.89
C ALA A 26 -15.66 -20.81 7.48
N ALA A 27 -14.65 -21.42 6.85
CA ALA A 27 -13.50 -20.70 6.32
C ALA A 27 -13.90 -19.63 5.30
N GLU A 28 -14.77 -19.96 4.35
CA GLU A 28 -15.25 -19.03 3.33
C GLU A 28 -16.04 -17.85 3.94
N ARG A 29 -16.89 -18.13 4.93
CA ARG A 29 -17.61 -17.08 5.67
C ARG A 29 -16.64 -16.13 6.37
N ILE A 30 -15.62 -16.66 7.04
CA ILE A 30 -14.61 -15.85 7.74
C ILE A 30 -13.84 -14.99 6.72
N LEU A 31 -13.37 -15.57 5.62
CA LEU A 31 -12.67 -14.82 4.57
C LEU A 31 -13.53 -13.71 3.99
N THR A 32 -14.81 -13.99 3.73
CA THR A 32 -15.75 -12.99 3.21
C THR A 32 -15.91 -11.83 4.20
N HIS A 33 -16.09 -12.13 5.49
CA HIS A 33 -16.22 -11.09 6.52
C HIS A 33 -14.94 -10.28 6.69
N LEU A 34 -13.77 -10.94 6.65
CA LEU A 34 -12.48 -10.28 6.69
C LEU A 34 -12.33 -9.32 5.50
N GLN A 35 -12.61 -9.79 4.29
CA GLN A 35 -12.56 -8.95 3.08
C GLN A 35 -13.47 -7.74 3.20
N GLN A 36 -14.71 -7.91 3.66
CA GLN A 36 -15.65 -6.80 3.86
C GLN A 36 -15.20 -5.81 4.96
N THR A 37 -14.50 -6.29 5.98
CA THR A 37 -14.05 -5.47 7.11
C THR A 37 -12.77 -4.72 6.80
N ILE A 38 -11.86 -5.34 6.04
CA ILE A 38 -10.54 -4.76 5.72
C ILE A 38 -10.51 -4.08 4.35
N SER A 39 -11.60 -4.10 3.57
CA SER A 39 -11.71 -3.37 2.32
C SER A 39 -11.86 -1.87 2.58
N TYR A 40 -10.75 -1.20 2.86
CA TYR A 40 -10.66 0.25 2.87
C TYR A 40 -9.47 0.69 2.02
N GLU A 41 -9.57 1.88 1.43
CA GLU A 41 -8.45 2.52 0.74
C GLU A 41 -7.65 3.33 1.77
N PRO A 42 -6.45 2.89 2.20
CA PRO A 42 -5.65 3.65 3.15
C PRO A 42 -5.22 4.98 2.52
N VAL A 43 -5.60 6.09 3.15
CA VAL A 43 -5.15 7.43 2.74
C VAL A 43 -4.06 7.90 3.70
N ILE A 44 -2.83 8.05 3.19
CA ILE A 44 -1.68 8.49 3.97
C ILE A 44 -1.37 9.95 3.64
N GLY A 45 -1.46 10.83 4.63
CA GLY A 45 -1.06 12.23 4.51
C GLY A 45 0.44 12.42 4.77
N ILE A 46 1.18 12.96 3.81
CA ILE A 46 2.61 13.30 3.97
C ILE A 46 2.74 14.83 4.05
N MET A 47 3.08 15.35 5.24
CA MET A 47 3.23 16.79 5.51
C MET A 47 4.61 17.12 6.07
N GLY A 48 5.05 18.38 5.91
CA GLY A 48 6.36 18.84 6.36
C GLY A 48 6.79 20.13 5.66
N LYS A 49 7.83 20.79 6.20
CA LYS A 49 8.40 22.02 5.63
C LYS A 49 8.84 21.84 4.17
N THR A 50 8.98 22.94 3.43
CA THR A 50 9.62 22.94 2.11
C THR A 50 11.03 22.34 2.21
N GLY A 51 11.42 21.51 1.23
CA GLY A 51 12.73 20.86 1.21
C GLY A 51 12.87 19.60 2.07
N ALA A 52 11.86 19.20 2.85
CA ALA A 52 11.92 17.99 3.69
C ALA A 52 11.88 16.65 2.91
N GLY A 53 11.88 16.68 1.57
CA GLY A 53 11.93 15.47 0.74
C GLY A 53 10.60 14.74 0.50
N LYS A 54 9.45 15.35 0.80
CA LYS A 54 8.11 14.71 0.62
C LYS A 54 7.87 14.20 -0.80
N SER A 55 8.11 15.05 -1.81
CA SER A 55 7.94 14.70 -3.23
C SER A 55 8.95 13.64 -3.68
N SER A 56 10.18 13.67 -3.15
CA SER A 56 11.20 12.66 -3.42
C SER A 56 10.83 11.30 -2.82
N LEU A 57 10.29 11.28 -1.59
CA LEU A 57 9.75 10.07 -0.97
C LEU A 57 8.60 9.50 -1.80
N CYS A 58 7.69 10.35 -2.28
CA CYS A 58 6.62 9.93 -3.17
C CYS A 58 7.20 9.25 -4.43
N ASN A 59 8.11 9.91 -5.14
CA ASN A 59 8.72 9.32 -6.33
C ASN A 59 9.43 7.98 -6.06
N ALA A 60 10.04 7.82 -4.88
CA ALA A 60 10.65 6.57 -4.47
C ALA A 60 9.62 5.46 -4.19
N LEU A 61 8.51 5.79 -3.51
CA LEU A 61 7.41 4.85 -3.22
C LEU A 61 6.72 4.37 -4.50
N PHE A 62 6.46 5.30 -5.44
CA PHE A 62 5.80 4.99 -6.72
C PHE A 62 6.79 4.49 -7.79
N ARG A 63 8.11 4.55 -7.52
CA ARG A 63 9.20 4.24 -8.47
C ARG A 63 9.05 4.94 -9.82
N GLN A 64 8.38 6.09 -9.82
CA GLN A 64 8.00 6.87 -10.99
C GLN A 64 8.02 8.37 -10.60
N PRO A 65 8.29 9.28 -11.56
CA PRO A 65 8.29 10.72 -11.31
C PRO A 65 6.86 11.26 -11.24
N VAL A 66 6.10 10.88 -10.22
CA VAL A 66 4.69 11.27 -10.03
C VAL A 66 4.56 12.66 -9.41
N CYS A 67 5.53 13.06 -8.58
CA CYS A 67 5.63 14.40 -8.00
C CYS A 67 6.76 15.20 -8.65
N LEU A 68 6.46 16.47 -8.98
CA LEU A 68 7.50 17.43 -9.38
C LEU A 68 8.47 17.66 -8.22
N THR A 69 9.77 17.58 -8.53
CA THR A 69 10.87 17.84 -7.61
C THR A 69 11.81 18.87 -8.25
N HIS A 70 12.16 19.92 -7.51
CA HIS A 70 13.26 20.83 -7.84
C HIS A 70 14.09 21.11 -6.61
N ASP A 71 15.40 21.22 -6.81
CA ASP A 71 16.37 21.42 -5.73
C ASP A 71 16.39 22.86 -5.19
N LEU A 72 15.82 23.82 -5.94
CA LEU A 72 15.93 25.25 -5.63
C LEU A 72 14.59 25.91 -5.27
N THR A 73 13.44 25.27 -5.50
CA THR A 73 12.12 25.91 -5.33
C THR A 73 11.08 25.01 -4.68
N ALA A 74 10.11 25.64 -4.00
CA ALA A 74 8.94 24.94 -3.45
C ALA A 74 8.00 24.51 -4.60
N CYS A 75 7.95 23.21 -4.90
CA CYS A 75 7.16 22.67 -6.02
C CYS A 75 5.73 22.27 -5.66
N THR A 76 5.40 22.13 -4.38
CA THR A 76 4.09 21.62 -3.92
C THR A 76 3.35 22.72 -3.17
N ARG A 77 2.55 23.51 -3.91
CA ARG A 77 1.72 24.59 -3.36
C ARG A 77 0.29 24.14 -3.04
N GLU A 78 -0.14 23.02 -3.61
CA GLU A 78 -1.45 22.41 -3.39
C GLU A 78 -1.29 20.93 -2.97
N PRO A 79 -2.20 20.39 -2.14
CA PRO A 79 -2.21 18.97 -1.80
C PRO A 79 -2.34 18.09 -3.04
N GLN A 80 -1.47 17.09 -3.19
CA GLN A 80 -1.55 16.11 -4.27
C GLN A 80 -2.11 14.79 -3.73
N ARG A 81 -3.12 14.24 -4.40
CA ARG A 81 -3.63 12.88 -4.14
C ARG A 81 -3.10 11.95 -5.20
N ILE A 82 -2.42 10.89 -4.77
CA ILE A 82 -1.79 9.91 -5.65
C ILE A 82 -2.21 8.52 -5.15
N THR A 83 -2.65 7.67 -6.07
CA THR A 83 -3.15 6.33 -5.79
C THR A 83 -2.17 5.29 -6.31
N LEU A 84 -1.79 4.33 -5.47
CA LEU A 84 -1.04 3.13 -5.87
C LEU A 84 -2.04 2.14 -6.48
N THR A 85 -2.00 1.97 -7.80
CA THR A 85 -2.80 1.00 -8.55
C THR A 85 -2.00 -0.25 -8.88
#